data_AF-A0AA43DEC3-F1
#
_entry.id   AF-A0AA43DEC3-F1
#
_cell.length_a   1.000
_cell.length_b   1.000
_cell.length_c   1.000
_cell.angle_alpha   90.00
_cell.angle_beta   90.00
_cell.angle_gamma   90.00
#
_symmetry.space_group_name_H-M   'P 1'
#
loop_
_entity.id
_entity.type
_entity.pdbx_description
1 polymer ?
#
loop_
_entity_poly.entity_id
_entity_poly.type
_entity_poly.pdbx_seq_one_letter_code
_entity_poly.pdbx_strand_id
1 'polypeptide(L)'
;MPISIILCSVTRSLVLCLLVLTASPETTMATPYFDDGLLGLSQKELHEKLGRPQAVRDRKSALRIFTYYPISDWATYFSKLVSPENGEDVYTFTREGVEIRYSFSYTVDPNDADENRPLIVRLVDIEFPHPMPISRLPTLVPEFHPSTEPASPSFRSNIWVLLFQGTASPKARFIVKEPGKDQFDWTLCFQLFSLQGLPDRLTRDSLVDRVEISTQSVEFITRRLRHTHEPTLNPFSAQFEKQPMPPPRSLKTIPVPHYAE
;
A
#
# COMPACT_ATOMS: atom_id res chain seq x y z
N MET A 1 67.89 28.34 6.27
CA MET A 1 67.02 27.17 6.00
C MET A 1 66.26 26.87 7.29
N PRO A 2 64.97 27.27 7.41
CA PRO A 2 63.89 26.27 7.35
C PRO A 2 62.54 26.91 6.94
N ILE A 3 62.26 27.02 5.64
CA ILE A 3 60.92 27.47 5.17
C ILE A 3 60.18 26.32 4.45
N SER A 4 60.92 25.37 3.87
CA SER A 4 60.33 24.26 3.11
C SER A 4 59.58 23.21 3.95
N ILE A 5 59.84 23.08 5.25
CA ILE A 5 59.24 22.00 6.07
C ILE A 5 57.80 22.35 6.47
N ILE A 6 57.49 23.64 6.70
CA ILE A 6 56.16 24.09 7.13
C ILE A 6 55.17 24.02 5.95
N LEU A 7 55.61 24.29 4.73
CA LEU A 7 54.76 24.30 3.53
C LEU A 7 54.24 22.89 3.16
N CYS A 8 55.03 21.84 3.41
CA CYS A 8 54.60 20.45 3.20
C CYS A 8 53.58 19.94 4.23
N SER A 9 53.57 20.51 5.45
CA SER A 9 52.63 20.11 6.50
C SER A 9 51.23 20.69 6.25
N VAL A 10 51.15 21.96 5.85
CA VAL A 10 49.88 22.65 5.57
C VAL A 10 49.20 22.06 4.34
N THR A 11 49.96 21.75 3.28
CA THR A 11 49.42 21.14 2.06
C THR A 11 48.87 19.72 2.30
N ARG A 12 49.53 18.90 3.12
CA ARG A 12 49.02 17.58 3.51
C ARG A 12 47.74 17.67 4.36
N SER A 13 47.63 18.65 5.26
CA SER A 13 46.42 18.83 6.09
C SER A 13 45.23 19.35 5.28
N LEU A 14 45.47 20.22 4.29
CA LEU A 14 44.43 20.73 3.39
C LEU A 14 43.90 19.65 2.43
N VAL A 15 44.78 18.77 1.94
CA VAL A 15 44.39 17.62 1.10
C VAL A 15 43.60 16.59 1.92
N LEU A 16 43.97 16.35 3.18
CA LEU A 16 43.21 15.46 4.07
C LEU A 16 41.82 16.02 4.41
N CYS A 17 41.69 17.34 4.65
CA CYS A 17 40.38 17.97 4.84
C CYS A 17 39.52 17.93 3.58
N LEU A 18 40.10 18.11 2.37
CA LEU A 18 39.34 18.00 1.13
C LEU A 18 38.82 16.57 0.87
N LEU A 19 39.61 15.55 1.22
CA LEU A 19 39.23 14.14 1.05
C LEU A 19 38.16 13.67 2.04
N VAL A 20 38.11 14.24 3.24
CA VAL A 20 37.05 13.94 4.23
C VAL A 20 35.72 14.61 3.87
N LEU A 21 35.74 15.76 3.20
CA LEU A 21 34.52 16.44 2.72
C LEU A 21 33.86 15.75 1.51
N THR A 22 34.61 14.95 0.74
CA THR A 22 34.05 14.17 -0.38
C THR A 22 33.48 12.81 0.02
N ALA A 23 33.70 12.37 1.26
CA ALA A 23 33.13 11.15 1.82
C ALA A 23 31.87 11.46 2.63
N SER A 24 30.95 12.26 2.07
CA SER A 24 29.59 12.28 2.57
C SER A 24 28.94 10.97 2.12
N PRO A 25 28.44 10.11 3.02
CA PRO A 25 27.63 8.98 2.57
C PRO A 25 26.48 9.56 1.75
N GLU A 26 26.36 9.14 0.49
CA GLU A 26 25.16 9.41 -0.29
C GLU A 26 23.99 8.91 0.56
N THR A 27 23.26 9.84 1.16
CA THR A 27 22.00 9.53 1.80
C THR A 27 21.06 9.35 0.63
N THR A 28 21.08 8.16 0.03
CA THR A 28 20.13 7.75 -1.00
C THR A 28 18.77 7.71 -0.32
N MET A 29 18.08 8.86 -0.34
CA MET A 29 16.67 8.95 0.01
C MET A 29 15.93 8.11 -1.03
N ALA A 30 15.65 6.85 -0.69
CA ALA A 30 14.85 5.98 -1.52
C ALA A 30 13.47 6.63 -1.65
N THR A 31 13.18 7.03 -2.88
CA THR A 31 11.96 7.73 -3.23
C THR A 31 10.83 6.70 -3.37
N PRO A 32 9.58 7.02 -2.97
CA PRO A 32 8.44 6.15 -3.22
C PRO A 32 8.39 5.68 -4.68
N TYR A 33 7.94 4.44 -4.93
CA TYR A 33 7.88 3.88 -6.28
C TYR A 33 6.73 4.42 -7.11
N PHE A 34 5.69 4.90 -6.44
CA PHE A 34 4.50 5.44 -7.07
C PHE A 34 4.11 6.76 -6.41
N ASP A 35 3.18 7.45 -7.08
CA ASP A 35 2.71 8.78 -6.69
C ASP A 35 1.90 8.79 -5.37
N ASP A 36 1.62 7.62 -4.77
CA ASP A 36 1.01 7.53 -3.43
C ASP A 36 1.95 8.06 -2.33
N GLY A 37 3.27 8.04 -2.60
CA GLY A 37 4.25 8.60 -1.69
C GLY A 37 4.60 7.73 -0.48
N LEU A 38 4.11 6.49 -0.40
CA LEU A 38 4.35 5.54 0.70
C LEU A 38 4.96 4.22 0.23
N LEU A 39 4.43 3.61 -0.84
CA LEU A 39 4.93 2.35 -1.36
C LEU A 39 6.39 2.48 -1.80
N GLY A 40 7.23 1.55 -1.37
CA GLY A 40 8.66 1.54 -1.68
C GLY A 40 9.55 2.31 -0.71
N LEU A 41 8.99 3.05 0.25
CA LEU A 41 9.78 3.60 1.34
C LEU A 41 10.38 2.47 2.18
N SER A 42 11.61 2.66 2.64
CA SER A 42 12.15 1.84 3.73
C SER A 42 11.40 2.14 5.03
N GLN A 43 11.41 1.20 5.97
CA GLN A 43 10.83 1.41 7.30
C GLN A 43 11.45 2.63 8.00
N LYS A 44 12.76 2.86 7.81
CA LYS A 44 13.45 4.03 8.34
C LYS A 44 12.88 5.33 7.77
N GLU A 45 12.74 5.42 6.45
CA GLU A 45 12.17 6.62 5.80
C GLU A 45 10.71 6.84 6.18
N LEU A 46 9.95 5.76 6.35
CA LEU A 46 8.59 5.86 6.86
C LEU A 46 8.58 6.48 8.26
N HIS A 47 9.47 6.05 9.16
CA HIS A 47 9.57 6.59 10.52
C HIS A 47 10.08 8.04 10.52
N GLU A 48 10.98 8.40 9.60
CA GLU A 48 11.39 9.78 9.40
C GLU A 48 10.23 10.65 8.89
N LYS A 49 9.37 10.10 8.02
CA LYS A 49 8.22 10.80 7.43
C LYS A 49 7.03 10.94 8.39
N LEU A 50 6.69 9.89 9.14
CA LEU A 50 5.47 9.83 9.97
C LEU A 50 5.75 9.89 11.47
N GLY A 51 7.02 9.83 11.88
CA GLY A 51 7.42 9.68 13.27
C GLY A 51 7.40 8.23 13.72
N ARG A 52 7.48 8.03 15.04
CA ARG A 52 7.41 6.70 15.64
C ARG A 52 5.99 6.14 15.52
N PRO A 53 5.80 4.86 15.18
CA PRO A 53 4.48 4.24 15.21
C PRO A 53 3.88 4.29 16.62
N GLN A 54 2.59 3.99 16.73
CA GLN A 54 1.87 3.90 18.01
C GLN A 54 1.81 2.45 18.51
N ALA A 55 1.74 1.49 17.59
CA ALA A 55 1.69 0.05 17.89
C ALA A 55 2.33 -0.75 16.76
N VAL A 56 2.55 -2.05 17.01
CA VAL A 56 2.87 -3.03 15.97
C VAL A 56 1.74 -4.05 15.88
N ARG A 57 1.29 -4.34 14.66
CA ARG A 57 0.24 -5.33 14.37
C ARG A 57 0.85 -6.58 13.77
N ASP A 58 0.57 -7.74 14.36
CA ASP A 58 0.85 -9.04 13.74
C ASP A 58 -0.34 -9.44 12.85
N ARG A 59 -0.04 -9.76 11.59
CA ARG A 59 -1.03 -10.18 10.60
C ARG A 59 -0.91 -11.69 10.35
N LYS A 60 -1.77 -12.48 10.99
CA LYS A 60 -2.01 -13.87 10.59
C LYS A 60 -2.96 -13.91 9.39
N SER A 61 -2.37 -13.65 8.23
CA SER A 61 -3.04 -13.41 6.93
C SER A 61 -4.12 -14.42 6.55
N ALA A 62 -3.94 -15.70 6.87
CA ALA A 62 -4.93 -16.75 6.58
C ALA A 62 -6.24 -16.61 7.38
N LEU A 63 -6.18 -16.07 8.60
CA LEU A 63 -7.32 -15.99 9.51
C LEU A 63 -7.92 -14.59 9.62
N ARG A 64 -7.26 -13.56 9.05
CA ARG A 64 -7.63 -12.14 9.21
C ARG A 64 -7.80 -11.73 10.69
N ILE A 65 -7.01 -12.37 11.57
CA ILE A 65 -6.92 -12.02 12.98
C ILE A 65 -5.73 -11.09 13.13
N PHE A 66 -5.98 -9.91 13.67
CA PHE A 66 -4.97 -8.90 13.94
C PHE A 66 -4.77 -8.77 15.44
N THR A 67 -3.52 -8.88 15.87
CA THR A 67 -3.15 -8.62 17.26
C THR A 67 -2.27 -7.38 17.30
N TYR A 68 -2.64 -6.41 18.14
CA TYR A 68 -1.93 -5.15 18.32
C TYR A 68 -1.09 -5.23 19.58
N TYR A 69 0.20 -4.93 19.45
CA TYR A 69 1.15 -4.92 20.55
C TYR A 69 1.68 -3.50 20.76
N PRO A 70 1.84 -3.06 22.03
CA PRO A 70 2.65 -1.90 22.34
C PRO A 70 4.06 -2.08 21.78
N ILE A 71 4.69 -0.98 21.33
CA ILE A 71 6.02 -1.05 20.72
C ILE A 71 7.09 -1.56 21.69
N SER A 72 6.96 -1.23 22.98
CA SER A 72 7.85 -1.75 24.04
C SER A 72 7.84 -3.27 24.08
N ASP A 73 6.66 -3.86 23.99
CA ASP A 73 6.44 -5.29 24.16
C ASP A 73 6.89 -6.02 22.89
N TRP A 74 6.58 -5.43 21.72
CA TRP A 74 7.07 -5.90 20.44
C TRP A 74 8.60 -5.97 20.41
N ALA A 75 9.28 -4.88 20.78
CA ALA A 75 10.74 -4.79 20.75
C ALA A 75 11.40 -5.79 21.72
N THR A 76 10.80 -6.01 22.89
CA THR A 76 11.40 -6.82 23.95
C THR A 76 11.21 -8.32 23.71
N TYR A 77 10.01 -8.71 23.25
CA TYR A 77 9.57 -10.11 23.25
C TYR A 77 9.25 -10.65 21.86
N PHE A 78 8.37 -9.98 21.11
CA PHE A 78 7.80 -10.57 19.88
C PHE A 78 8.73 -10.49 18.68
N SER A 79 9.54 -9.44 18.56
CA SER A 79 10.55 -9.30 17.49
C SER A 79 11.54 -10.47 17.40
N LYS A 80 11.71 -11.24 18.49
CA LYS A 80 12.56 -12.43 18.56
C LYS A 80 11.87 -13.71 18.12
N LEU A 81 10.53 -13.71 18.06
CA LEU A 81 9.71 -14.89 17.80
C LEU A 81 9.10 -14.88 16.40
N VAL A 82 8.99 -13.72 15.77
CA VAL A 82 8.45 -13.58 14.42
C VAL A 82 9.41 -12.80 13.54
N SER A 83 9.47 -13.16 12.25
CA SER A 83 10.27 -12.41 11.28
C SER A 83 9.86 -10.94 11.27
N PRO A 84 10.81 -9.98 11.17
CA PRO A 84 10.52 -8.55 11.21
C PRO A 84 9.47 -8.10 10.19
N GLU A 85 9.42 -8.74 9.02
CA GLU A 85 8.44 -8.49 7.96
C GLU A 85 6.98 -8.80 8.32
N ASN A 86 6.75 -9.54 9.42
CA ASN A 86 5.41 -9.86 9.92
C ASN A 86 4.87 -8.81 10.91
N GLY A 87 5.73 -7.91 11.41
CA GLY A 87 5.32 -6.78 12.24
C GLY A 87 4.94 -5.59 11.38
N GLU A 88 3.68 -5.19 11.39
CA GLU A 88 3.20 -4.03 10.66
C GLU A 88 3.19 -2.80 11.59
N ASP A 89 3.78 -1.70 11.14
CA ASP A 89 3.76 -0.46 11.93
C ASP A 89 2.38 0.19 11.83
N VAL A 90 1.80 0.55 12.97
CA VAL A 90 0.45 1.10 13.07
C VAL A 90 0.49 2.57 13.46
N TYR A 91 -0.20 3.38 12.66
CA TYR A 91 -0.42 4.79 12.91
C TYR A 91 -1.90 5.12 12.99
N THR A 92 -2.28 6.03 13.89
CA THR A 92 -3.65 6.54 13.97
C THR A 92 -3.63 8.03 13.78
N PHE A 93 -4.43 8.51 12.82
CA PHE A 93 -4.57 9.91 12.47
C PHE A 93 -6.02 10.36 12.68
N THR A 94 -6.22 11.52 13.28
CA THR A 94 -7.54 12.15 13.35
C THR A 94 -7.67 13.15 12.21
N ARG A 95 -8.60 12.93 11.29
CA ARG A 95 -8.88 13.83 10.15
C ARG A 95 -10.37 14.10 10.09
N GLU A 96 -10.75 15.37 10.09
CA GLU A 96 -12.16 15.81 10.17
C GLU A 96 -12.94 15.14 11.32
N GLY A 97 -12.27 14.88 12.45
CA GLY A 97 -12.87 14.20 13.61
C GLY A 97 -12.99 12.68 13.48
N VAL A 98 -12.50 12.07 12.39
CA VAL A 98 -12.48 10.62 12.18
C VAL A 98 -11.10 10.06 12.53
N GLU A 99 -11.04 9.05 13.39
CA GLU A 99 -9.81 8.33 13.73
C GLU A 99 -9.53 7.23 12.70
N ILE A 100 -8.58 7.48 11.81
CA ILE A 100 -8.21 6.60 10.71
C ILE A 100 -6.94 5.85 11.08
N ARG A 101 -6.95 4.52 10.94
CA ARG A 101 -5.80 3.68 11.27
C ARG A 101 -5.09 3.22 10.01
N TYR A 102 -3.80 3.53 9.92
CA TYR A 102 -2.89 3.07 8.89
C TYR A 102 -2.04 1.93 9.45
N SER A 103 -1.89 0.86 8.70
CA SER A 103 -0.97 -0.25 9.02
C SER A 103 -0.07 -0.52 7.82
N PHE A 104 1.23 -0.52 8.04
CA PHE A 104 2.24 -0.64 6.99
C PHE A 104 2.84 -2.04 6.99
N SER A 105 2.55 -2.82 5.94
CA SER A 105 3.17 -4.14 5.75
C SER A 105 4.49 -4.02 5.01
N TYR A 106 5.47 -4.79 5.46
CA TYR A 106 6.81 -4.78 4.90
C TYR A 106 7.13 -5.99 4.03
N THR A 107 8.22 -5.84 3.29
CA THR A 107 8.92 -6.91 2.60
C THR A 107 10.41 -6.60 2.59
N VAL A 108 11.24 -7.64 2.65
CA VAL A 108 12.65 -7.54 2.28
C VAL A 108 12.85 -7.58 0.76
N ASP A 109 13.89 -6.92 0.25
CA ASP A 109 14.37 -7.12 -1.12
C ASP A 109 14.98 -8.52 -1.24
N PRO A 110 14.46 -9.40 -2.13
CA PRO A 110 15.00 -10.74 -2.31
C PRO A 110 16.39 -10.78 -2.95
N ASN A 111 16.82 -9.69 -3.60
CA ASN A 111 18.15 -9.59 -4.21
C ASN A 111 19.21 -9.13 -3.21
N ASP A 112 18.79 -8.66 -2.03
CA ASP A 112 19.67 -8.27 -0.96
C ASP A 112 19.91 -9.46 -0.02
N ALA A 113 21.14 -9.98 -0.06
CA ALA A 113 21.57 -11.08 0.77
C ALA A 113 22.04 -10.65 2.17
N ASP A 114 22.06 -9.35 2.47
CA ASP A 114 22.45 -8.86 3.80
C ASP A 114 21.45 -9.36 4.87
N GLU A 115 21.98 -9.72 6.03
CA GLU A 115 21.19 -10.06 7.21
C GLU A 115 20.45 -8.82 7.74
N ASN A 116 21.02 -7.62 7.54
CA ASN A 116 20.45 -6.33 7.93
C ASN A 116 19.72 -5.61 6.79
N ARG A 117 19.30 -6.35 5.76
CA ARG A 117 18.58 -5.79 4.61
C ARG A 117 17.36 -4.96 5.03
N PRO A 118 17.13 -3.79 4.41
CA PRO A 118 16.05 -2.90 4.81
C PRO A 118 14.68 -3.52 4.54
N LEU A 119 13.75 -3.26 5.46
CA LEU A 119 12.33 -3.52 5.25
C LEU A 119 11.73 -2.40 4.40
N ILE A 120 10.99 -2.77 3.35
CA ILE A 120 10.39 -1.86 2.39
C ILE A 120 8.86 -1.99 2.47
N VAL A 121 8.16 -0.85 2.47
CA VAL A 121 6.69 -0.79 2.47
C VAL A 121 6.17 -1.40 1.16
N ARG A 122 5.37 -2.48 1.28
CA ARG A 122 4.71 -3.14 0.14
C ARG A 122 3.19 -2.94 0.10
N LEU A 123 2.59 -2.62 1.24
CA LEU A 123 1.15 -2.47 1.37
C LEU A 123 0.85 -1.51 2.52
N VAL A 124 -0.11 -0.63 2.30
CA VAL A 124 -0.68 0.24 3.32
C VAL A 124 -2.15 -0.12 3.48
N ASP A 125 -2.53 -0.59 4.66
CA ASP A 125 -3.91 -0.94 5.01
C ASP A 125 -4.51 0.19 5.85
N ILE A 126 -5.57 0.82 5.36
CA ILE A 126 -6.18 2.01 5.94
C ILE A 126 -7.60 1.65 6.36
N GLU A 127 -7.83 1.61 7.67
CA GLU A 127 -9.10 1.21 8.28
C GLU A 127 -9.83 2.42 8.85
N PHE A 128 -11.14 2.49 8.57
CA PHE A 128 -12.04 3.47 9.17
C PHE A 128 -12.77 2.86 10.37
N PRO A 129 -13.12 3.67 11.38
CA PRO A 129 -13.83 3.18 12.56
C PRO A 129 -15.30 2.85 12.25
N HIS A 130 -15.84 3.46 11.20
CA HIS A 130 -17.17 3.21 10.64
C HIS A 130 -17.07 3.24 9.11
N PRO A 131 -17.95 2.54 8.39
CA PRO A 131 -17.99 2.60 6.93
C PRO A 131 -18.15 4.03 6.41
N MET A 132 -17.31 4.42 5.45
CA MET A 132 -17.27 5.77 4.88
C MET A 132 -17.68 5.77 3.41
N PRO A 133 -18.40 6.80 2.92
CA PRO A 133 -18.67 6.95 1.49
C PRO A 133 -17.39 7.04 0.66
N ILE A 134 -17.35 6.38 -0.50
CA ILE A 134 -16.21 6.44 -1.45
C ILE A 134 -15.86 7.90 -1.80
N SER A 135 -16.85 8.78 -1.90
CA SER A 135 -16.69 10.21 -2.17
C SER A 135 -15.82 10.95 -1.16
N ARG A 136 -15.75 10.45 0.08
CA ARG A 136 -15.03 11.08 1.21
C ARG A 136 -13.57 10.65 1.29
N LEU A 137 -13.20 9.56 0.61
CA LEU A 137 -11.86 8.98 0.70
C LEU A 137 -10.73 9.95 0.31
N PRO A 138 -10.82 10.74 -0.79
CA PRO A 138 -9.72 11.64 -1.16
C PRO A 138 -9.44 12.73 -0.11
N THR A 139 -10.44 13.07 0.70
CA THR A 139 -10.28 14.05 1.79
C THR A 139 -9.70 13.40 3.05
N LEU A 140 -10.13 12.18 3.35
CA LEU A 140 -9.72 11.45 4.56
C LEU A 140 -8.36 10.76 4.40
N VAL A 141 -7.95 10.44 3.16
CA VAL A 141 -6.71 9.73 2.82
C VAL A 141 -5.99 10.57 1.75
N PRO A 142 -5.06 11.46 2.15
CA PRO A 142 -4.32 12.31 1.23
C PRO A 142 -3.55 11.54 0.17
N GLU A 143 -3.12 10.31 0.46
CA GLU A 143 -2.39 9.46 -0.50
C GLU A 143 -3.32 8.81 -1.53
N PHE A 144 -4.64 8.88 -1.33
CA PHE A 144 -5.65 8.32 -2.21
C PHE A 144 -6.07 9.36 -3.27
N HIS A 145 -5.35 9.34 -4.38
CA HIS A 145 -5.58 10.21 -5.53
C HIS A 145 -6.01 9.41 -6.77
N PRO A 146 -7.20 8.76 -6.76
CA PRO A 146 -7.61 7.89 -7.85
C PRO A 146 -7.68 8.65 -9.18
N SER A 147 -7.28 7.99 -10.27
CA SER A 147 -7.44 8.55 -11.62
C SER A 147 -8.89 8.94 -11.90
N THR A 148 -9.09 10.08 -12.55
CA THR A 148 -10.41 10.52 -13.07
C THR A 148 -10.63 10.11 -14.52
N GLU A 149 -9.63 9.48 -15.17
CA GLU A 149 -9.74 9.07 -16.57
C GLU A 149 -10.73 7.91 -16.71
N PRO A 150 -11.69 7.98 -17.64
CA PRO A 150 -12.64 6.90 -17.88
C PRO A 150 -11.99 5.59 -18.35
N ALA A 151 -10.81 5.69 -18.99
CA ALA A 151 -10.07 4.53 -19.51
C ALA A 151 -9.23 3.83 -18.44
N SER A 152 -9.08 4.40 -17.23
CA SER A 152 -8.31 3.76 -16.16
C SER A 152 -8.98 2.45 -15.73
N PRO A 153 -8.26 1.32 -15.76
CA PRO A 153 -8.84 0.02 -15.44
C PRO A 153 -9.45 0.01 -14.04
N SER A 154 -10.69 -0.44 -13.96
CA SER A 154 -11.42 -0.58 -12.70
C SER A 154 -12.17 -1.91 -12.69
N PHE A 155 -12.14 -2.58 -11.55
CA PHE A 155 -12.80 -3.87 -11.39
C PHE A 155 -13.57 -3.87 -10.08
N ARG A 156 -14.63 -4.67 -10.00
CA ARG A 156 -15.41 -4.85 -8.79
C ARG A 156 -15.63 -6.31 -8.48
N SER A 157 -15.91 -6.58 -7.21
CA SER A 157 -16.52 -7.80 -6.73
C SER A 157 -17.76 -7.45 -5.89
N ASN A 158 -18.26 -8.43 -5.15
CA ASN A 158 -19.32 -8.21 -4.17
C ASN A 158 -18.84 -7.47 -2.92
N ILE A 159 -17.54 -7.41 -2.63
CA ILE A 159 -17.03 -6.83 -1.37
C ILE A 159 -15.81 -5.90 -1.56
N TRP A 160 -15.36 -5.68 -2.80
CA TRP A 160 -14.30 -4.69 -3.09
C TRP A 160 -14.37 -4.05 -4.48
N VAL A 161 -13.75 -2.89 -4.62
CA VAL A 161 -13.49 -2.19 -5.88
C VAL A 161 -11.97 -2.02 -6.04
N LEU A 162 -11.43 -2.37 -7.20
CA LEU A 162 -10.04 -2.12 -7.59
C LEU A 162 -9.98 -0.93 -8.53
N LEU A 163 -9.10 0.02 -8.22
CA LEU A 163 -8.82 1.20 -9.03
C LEU A 163 -7.33 1.19 -9.38
N PHE A 164 -7.01 1.06 -10.66
CA PHE A 164 -5.64 1.03 -11.14
C PHE A 164 -5.19 2.43 -11.56
N GLN A 165 -3.94 2.77 -11.24
CA GLN A 165 -3.37 4.07 -11.50
C GLN A 165 -1.94 3.98 -11.98
N GLY A 166 -1.57 4.94 -12.83
CA GLY A 166 -0.21 5.12 -13.31
C GLY A 166 0.23 4.05 -14.31
N THR A 167 1.47 4.18 -14.75
CA THR A 167 2.13 3.17 -15.58
C THR A 167 2.72 2.08 -14.69
N ALA A 168 2.70 0.85 -15.19
CA ALA A 168 3.36 -0.24 -14.50
C ALA A 168 4.87 0.05 -14.32
N SER A 169 5.39 -0.31 -13.15
CA SER A 169 6.78 -0.07 -12.77
C SER A 169 7.52 -1.41 -12.65
N PRO A 170 8.58 -1.65 -13.43
CA PRO A 170 9.41 -2.84 -13.27
C PRO A 170 10.05 -2.93 -11.87
N LYS A 171 10.28 -1.77 -11.23
CA LYS A 171 10.79 -1.69 -9.86
C LYS A 171 9.80 -2.22 -8.83
N ALA A 172 8.51 -2.31 -9.14
CA ALA A 172 7.53 -2.88 -8.23
C ALA A 172 7.53 -4.41 -8.18
N ARG A 173 8.28 -5.10 -9.05
CA ARG A 173 8.28 -6.58 -9.07
C ARG A 173 8.82 -7.17 -7.76
N PHE A 174 9.80 -6.54 -7.13
CA PHE A 174 10.40 -7.11 -5.93
C PHE A 174 9.47 -7.03 -4.70
N ILE A 175 8.50 -6.11 -4.67
CA ILE A 175 7.47 -6.07 -3.63
C ILE A 175 6.35 -7.11 -3.85
N VAL A 176 6.32 -7.75 -5.03
CA VAL A 176 5.36 -8.79 -5.41
C VAL A 176 5.97 -10.16 -5.17
N LYS A 177 5.87 -10.64 -3.93
CA LYS A 177 6.45 -11.92 -3.47
C LYS A 177 5.56 -13.15 -3.74
N GLU A 178 5.08 -13.33 -4.97
CA GLU A 178 4.32 -14.54 -5.32
C GLU A 178 4.97 -15.26 -6.53
N PRO A 179 5.31 -16.56 -6.39
CA PRO A 179 5.92 -17.32 -7.48
C PRO A 179 5.08 -17.28 -8.77
N GLY A 180 5.72 -16.97 -9.89
CA GLY A 180 5.07 -16.88 -11.21
C GLY A 180 4.22 -15.62 -11.40
N LYS A 181 4.27 -14.66 -10.46
CA LYS A 181 3.63 -13.34 -10.59
C LYS A 181 4.62 -12.24 -10.98
N ASP A 182 5.92 -12.49 -10.84
CA ASP A 182 7.03 -11.63 -11.24
C ASP A 182 7.06 -11.34 -12.76
N GLN A 183 6.48 -12.24 -13.57
CA GLN A 183 6.36 -12.08 -15.02
C GLN A 183 5.36 -10.99 -15.48
N PHE A 184 4.50 -10.52 -14.58
CA PHE A 184 3.48 -9.53 -14.94
C PHE A 184 3.99 -8.10 -14.71
N ASP A 185 3.31 -7.16 -15.36
CA ASP A 185 3.50 -5.74 -15.11
C ASP A 185 2.59 -5.27 -13.96
N TRP A 186 3.20 -4.61 -12.98
CA TRP A 186 2.60 -4.22 -11.71
C TRP A 186 2.50 -2.70 -11.62
N THR A 187 1.32 -2.22 -11.25
CA THR A 187 1.03 -0.79 -11.11
C THR A 187 0.34 -0.52 -9.78
N LEU A 188 0.31 0.76 -9.39
CA LEU A 188 -0.41 1.21 -8.21
C LEU A 188 -1.88 0.81 -8.31
N CYS A 189 -2.39 0.23 -7.23
CA CYS A 189 -3.77 -0.17 -7.11
C CYS A 189 -4.31 0.25 -5.75
N PHE A 190 -5.46 0.92 -5.78
CA PHE A 190 -6.28 1.15 -4.61
C PHE A 190 -7.39 0.10 -4.57
N GLN A 191 -7.45 -0.66 -3.48
CA GLN A 191 -8.50 -1.63 -3.24
C GLN A 191 -9.40 -1.14 -2.12
N LEU A 192 -10.64 -0.81 -2.46
CA LEU A 192 -11.66 -0.35 -1.51
C LEU A 192 -12.47 -1.55 -1.05
N PHE A 193 -12.61 -1.78 0.25
CA PHE A 193 -13.34 -2.93 0.81
C PHE A 193 -14.63 -2.48 1.50
N SER A 194 -15.70 -3.26 1.32
CA SER A 194 -16.91 -3.19 2.13
C SER A 194 -17.16 -4.56 2.78
N LEU A 195 -17.08 -4.62 4.10
CA LEU A 195 -17.32 -5.83 4.89
C LEU A 195 -18.80 -6.25 4.84
N GLN A 196 -19.71 -5.30 4.70
CA GLN A 196 -21.14 -5.55 4.52
C GLN A 196 -21.52 -5.83 3.04
N GLY A 197 -20.53 -5.80 2.15
CA GLY A 197 -20.72 -5.93 0.72
C GLY A 197 -21.04 -4.61 0.03
N LEU A 198 -20.79 -4.61 -1.27
CA LEU A 198 -21.07 -3.49 -2.15
C LEU A 198 -22.47 -3.65 -2.74
N PRO A 199 -23.23 -2.56 -2.87
CA PRO A 199 -24.52 -2.61 -3.53
C PRO A 199 -24.39 -3.06 -4.99
N ASP A 200 -25.46 -3.65 -5.53
CA ASP A 200 -25.55 -4.00 -6.95
C ASP A 200 -25.20 -2.79 -7.84
N ARG A 201 -25.73 -1.62 -7.51
CA ARG A 201 -25.35 -0.34 -8.11
C ARG A 201 -24.29 0.35 -7.26
N LEU A 202 -23.04 0.29 -7.70
CA LEU A 202 -21.96 1.07 -7.11
C LEU A 202 -22.21 2.57 -7.38
N THR A 203 -22.03 3.40 -6.35
CA THR A 203 -22.11 4.86 -6.44
C THR A 203 -20.98 5.46 -5.59
N ARG A 204 -20.71 6.76 -5.71
CA ARG A 204 -19.74 7.43 -4.83
C ARG A 204 -20.22 7.52 -3.38
N ASP A 205 -21.50 7.27 -3.11
CA ASP A 205 -22.07 7.19 -1.77
C ASP A 205 -22.03 5.76 -1.19
N SER A 206 -21.60 4.77 -2.00
CA SER A 206 -21.38 3.42 -1.49
C SER A 206 -20.33 3.44 -0.39
N LEU A 207 -20.59 2.66 0.67
CA LEU A 207 -19.78 2.67 1.88
C LEU A 207 -18.64 1.67 1.78
N VAL A 208 -17.49 2.04 2.33
CA VAL A 208 -16.29 1.21 2.44
C VAL A 208 -15.69 1.34 3.83
N ASP A 209 -15.22 0.24 4.38
CA ASP A 209 -14.64 0.17 5.73
C ASP A 209 -13.12 0.35 5.69
N ARG A 210 -12.51 0.11 4.53
CA ARG A 210 -11.06 -0.04 4.42
C ARG A 210 -10.55 0.24 3.01
N VAL A 211 -9.36 0.80 2.92
CA VAL A 211 -8.62 1.04 1.68
C VAL A 211 -7.25 0.38 1.80
N GLU A 212 -6.89 -0.47 0.84
CA GLU A 212 -5.51 -0.95 0.71
C GLU A 212 -4.84 -0.21 -0.45
N ILE A 213 -3.67 0.38 -0.20
CA ILE A 213 -2.74 0.89 -1.21
C ILE A 213 -1.69 -0.18 -1.43
N SER A 214 -1.61 -0.73 -2.65
CA SER A 214 -0.69 -1.81 -2.97
C SER A 214 -0.36 -1.82 -4.46
N THR A 215 0.39 -2.83 -4.91
CA THR A 215 0.63 -3.08 -6.33
C THR A 215 -0.19 -4.27 -6.82
N GLN A 216 -0.86 -4.09 -7.96
CA GLN A 216 -1.59 -5.17 -8.65
C GLN A 216 -1.26 -5.19 -10.14
N SER A 217 -1.54 -6.32 -10.79
CA SER A 217 -1.41 -6.45 -12.24
C SER A 217 -2.77 -6.57 -12.92
N VAL A 218 -3.04 -5.67 -13.86
CA VAL A 218 -4.25 -5.70 -14.70
C VAL A 218 -4.31 -7.00 -15.52
N GLU A 219 -3.17 -7.45 -16.04
CA GLU A 219 -3.09 -8.71 -16.76
C GLU A 219 -3.43 -9.90 -15.86
N PHE A 220 -2.90 -9.92 -14.63
CA PHE A 220 -3.23 -10.96 -13.68
C PHE A 220 -4.72 -11.00 -13.34
N ILE A 221 -5.35 -9.84 -13.08
CA ILE A 221 -6.79 -9.75 -12.82
C ILE A 221 -7.59 -10.30 -14.02
N THR A 222 -7.32 -9.80 -15.22
CA THR A 222 -8.08 -10.13 -16.43
C THR A 222 -7.89 -11.57 -16.90
N ARG A 223 -6.70 -12.16 -16.70
CA ARG A 223 -6.41 -13.54 -17.13
C ARG A 223 -6.73 -14.58 -16.07
N ARG A 224 -6.42 -14.31 -14.80
CA ARG A 224 -6.48 -15.31 -13.72
C ARG A 224 -7.65 -15.13 -12.76
N LEU A 225 -8.17 -13.91 -12.61
CA LEU A 225 -9.22 -13.59 -11.63
C LEU A 225 -10.52 -13.06 -12.25
N ARG A 226 -10.71 -13.24 -13.57
CA ARG A 226 -11.90 -12.77 -14.30
C ARG A 226 -13.26 -13.21 -13.72
N HIS A 227 -13.28 -14.31 -12.97
CA HIS A 227 -14.50 -14.87 -12.39
C HIS A 227 -14.90 -14.19 -11.06
N THR A 228 -13.98 -13.46 -10.43
CA THR A 228 -14.21 -12.75 -9.17
C THR A 228 -14.08 -11.24 -9.30
N HIS A 229 -13.53 -10.77 -10.43
CA HIS A 229 -13.30 -9.36 -10.73
C HIS A 229 -13.98 -8.98 -12.03
N GLU A 230 -15.16 -8.39 -11.90
CA GLU A 230 -15.93 -7.90 -13.03
C GLU A 230 -15.43 -6.51 -13.42
N PRO A 231 -15.12 -6.24 -14.70
CA PRO A 231 -14.80 -4.90 -15.16
C PRO A 231 -15.96 -3.93 -14.86
N THR A 232 -15.63 -2.73 -14.40
CA THR A 232 -16.61 -1.67 -14.14
C THR A 232 -16.09 -0.33 -14.61
N LEU A 233 -16.99 0.64 -14.82
CA LEU A 233 -16.56 2.00 -15.11
C LEU A 233 -15.86 2.58 -13.87
N ASN A 234 -14.82 3.37 -14.10
CA ASN A 234 -14.09 4.05 -13.02
C ASN A 234 -15.04 4.95 -12.21
N PRO A 235 -15.27 4.68 -10.90
CA PRO A 235 -16.17 5.45 -10.04
C PRO A 235 -15.84 6.94 -9.90
N PHE A 236 -14.59 7.33 -10.23
CA PHE A 236 -14.11 8.71 -10.16
C PHE A 236 -14.12 9.40 -11.54
N SER A 237 -14.59 8.72 -12.59
CA SER A 237 -14.72 9.31 -13.92
C SER A 237 -16.07 10.01 -14.10
N ALA A 238 -16.10 11.09 -14.90
CA ALA A 238 -17.33 11.81 -15.21
C ALA A 238 -18.39 10.97 -15.96
N GLN A 239 -17.98 9.87 -16.60
CA GLN A 239 -18.91 8.96 -17.29
C GLN A 239 -19.67 8.07 -16.31
N PHE A 240 -19.07 7.72 -15.19
CA PHE A 240 -19.68 6.88 -14.16
C PHE A 240 -20.90 7.56 -13.55
N GLU A 241 -20.82 8.86 -13.26
CA GLU A 241 -21.94 9.64 -12.70
C GLU A 241 -23.15 9.70 -13.64
N LYS A 242 -22.92 9.57 -14.95
CA LYS A 242 -23.97 9.63 -15.99
C LYS A 242 -24.60 8.28 -16.29
N GLN A 243 -24.23 7.20 -15.58
CA GLN A 243 -24.79 5.88 -15.84
C GLN A 243 -26.30 5.84 -15.57
N PRO A 244 -27.11 5.33 -16.52
CA PRO A 244 -28.53 5.16 -16.31
C PRO A 244 -28.79 4.16 -15.19
N MET A 245 -29.93 4.29 -14.50
CA MET A 245 -30.30 3.31 -13.49
C MET A 245 -30.48 1.93 -14.16
N PRO A 246 -29.83 0.87 -13.65
CA PRO A 246 -30.08 -0.46 -14.16
C PRO A 246 -31.56 -0.83 -13.92
N PRO A 247 -32.18 -1.57 -14.84
CA PRO A 247 -33.54 -2.04 -14.64
C PRO A 247 -33.60 -2.91 -13.37
N PRO A 248 -34.69 -2.87 -12.60
CA PRO A 248 -34.84 -3.71 -11.42
C PRO A 248 -34.62 -5.17 -11.80
N ARG A 249 -33.71 -5.85 -11.10
CA ARG A 249 -33.48 -7.29 -11.30
C ARG A 249 -34.81 -8.01 -11.07
N SER A 250 -35.27 -8.75 -12.06
CA SER A 250 -36.36 -9.69 -11.84
C SER A 250 -35.86 -10.74 -10.86
N LEU A 251 -36.47 -10.80 -9.67
CA LEU A 251 -36.23 -11.87 -8.72
C LEU A 251 -36.67 -13.17 -9.39
N LYS A 252 -35.73 -13.91 -9.97
CA LYS A 252 -36.01 -15.26 -10.45
C LYS A 252 -36.44 -16.06 -9.23
N THR A 253 -37.68 -16.56 -9.25
CA THR A 253 -38.20 -17.43 -8.20
C THR A 253 -37.25 -18.60 -8.01
N ILE A 254 -36.72 -18.77 -6.80
CA ILE A 254 -35.89 -19.91 -6.46
C ILE A 254 -36.78 -21.17 -6.59
N PRO A 255 -36.40 -22.17 -7.40
CA PRO A 255 -37.18 -23.39 -7.51
C PRO A 255 -37.24 -24.09 -6.15
N VAL A 256 -38.45 -24.38 -5.67
CA VAL A 256 -38.64 -25.19 -4.46
C VAL A 256 -38.40 -26.65 -4.84
N PRO A 257 -37.44 -27.37 -4.22
CA PRO A 257 -37.25 -28.78 -4.49
C PRO A 257 -38.50 -29.57 -4.08
N HIS A 258 -39.03 -30.39 -4.99
CA HIS A 258 -40.01 -31.42 -4.65
C HIS A 258 -39.25 -32.64 -4.10
N TYR A 259 -39.42 -32.91 -2.82
CA TYR A 259 -39.02 -34.19 -2.23
C TYR A 259 -40.15 -35.20 -2.46
N ALA A 260 -39.81 -36.44 -2.81
CA ALA A 260 -40.79 -37.53 -2.91
C ALA A 260 -41.35 -37.82 -1.51
N GLU A 261 -42.68 -37.93 -1.39
CA GLU A 261 -43.39 -38.32 -0.17
C GLU A 261 -43.12 -39.77 0.24
#